data_AF-A0A8D7FTA5-F1
#
_entry.id   AF-A0A8D7FTA5-F1
#
_cell.length_a   1.000
_cell.length_b   1.000
_cell.length_c   1.000
_cell.angle_alpha   90.00
_cell.angle_beta   90.00
_cell.angle_gamma   90.00
#
_symmetry.space_group_name_H-M   'P 1'
#
loop_
_entity.id
_entity.type
_entity.pdbx_description
1 polymer ?
#
loop_
_entity_poly.entity_id
_entity_poly.type
_entity_poly.pdbx_seq_one_letter_code
_entity_poly.pdbx_strand_id
1 'polypeptide(L)'
;MAAELFGSADAVAYFPVVYINGDHDIEVGSVLVHPSLSFDTFQETISQMIGVARHRLSMTLVRSNNIRALGETSRMVAIDEASDLSAIACERDCFIHAVRLSRRKRRGRSKRKNRDPGPGRTRGRILRS
;
A
#
# COMPACT_ATOMS: atom_id res chain seq x y z
N MET A 1 -25.54 -33.05 -13.42
CA MET A 1 -24.89 -31.98 -14.20
C MET A 1 -23.47 -31.87 -13.67
N ALA A 2 -22.52 -32.27 -14.52
CA ALA A 2 -21.15 -32.59 -14.16
C ALA A 2 -20.34 -31.31 -13.85
N ALA A 3 -19.65 -31.30 -12.71
CA ALA A 3 -18.53 -30.38 -12.47
C ALA A 3 -17.26 -31.17 -12.75
N GLU A 4 -16.87 -31.15 -14.02
CA GLU A 4 -15.69 -31.83 -14.56
C GLU A 4 -14.42 -31.02 -14.25
N LEU A 5 -13.36 -31.74 -13.88
CA LEU A 5 -11.94 -31.43 -14.14
C LEU A 5 -11.29 -30.22 -13.41
N PHE A 6 -10.84 -30.43 -12.18
CA PHE A 6 -9.67 -29.69 -11.63
C PHE A 6 -8.37 -30.35 -12.11
N GLY A 7 -8.13 -30.31 -13.41
CA GLY A 7 -6.83 -30.61 -14.00
C GLY A 7 -6.23 -29.32 -14.54
N SER A 8 -5.15 -28.84 -13.92
CA SER A 8 -4.10 -27.99 -14.53
C SER A 8 -4.54 -27.19 -15.78
N ALA A 9 -5.20 -26.07 -15.58
CA ALA A 9 -5.39 -25.05 -16.61
C ALA A 9 -5.16 -23.71 -15.92
N ASP A 10 -4.27 -22.91 -16.49
CA ASP A 10 -3.79 -21.64 -15.96
C ASP A 10 -4.83 -20.91 -15.10
N ALA A 11 -4.62 -20.88 -13.78
CA ALA A 11 -5.54 -20.26 -12.85
C ALA A 11 -5.55 -18.76 -13.11
N VAL A 12 -6.45 -18.29 -13.99
CA VAL A 12 -6.63 -16.88 -14.27
C VAL A 12 -7.58 -16.30 -13.23
N ALA A 13 -7.10 -15.30 -12.50
CA ALA A 13 -7.87 -14.64 -11.47
C ALA A 13 -7.99 -13.14 -11.74
N TYR A 14 -9.18 -12.60 -11.49
CA TYR A 14 -9.45 -11.17 -11.60
C TYR A 14 -9.38 -10.56 -10.21
N PHE A 15 -8.50 -9.58 -10.04
CA PHE A 15 -8.37 -8.87 -8.78
C PHE A 15 -8.80 -7.41 -8.96
N PRO A 16 -9.71 -6.90 -8.11
CA PRO A 16 -10.02 -5.48 -8.11
C PRO A 16 -8.79 -4.68 -7.67
N VAL A 17 -8.54 -3.57 -8.35
CA VAL A 17 -7.43 -2.65 -8.12
C VAL A 17 -7.98 -1.37 -7.52
N VAL A 18 -7.54 -1.09 -6.29
CA VAL A 18 -7.84 0.14 -5.57
C VAL A 18 -6.59 1.00 -5.56
N TYR A 19 -6.69 2.21 -6.11
CA TYR A 19 -5.62 3.18 -6.15
C TYR A 19 -5.81 4.27 -5.09
N ILE A 20 -4.79 4.45 -4.24
CA ILE A 20 -4.78 5.52 -3.23
C ILE A 20 -4.01 6.73 -3.74
N ASN A 21 -4.73 7.81 -4.00
CA ASN A 21 -4.15 9.10 -4.39
C ASN A 21 -4.01 10.02 -3.18
N GLY A 22 -3.09 9.69 -2.28
CA GLY A 22 -2.93 10.44 -1.03
C GLY A 22 -3.94 9.99 0.02
N ASP A 23 -5.07 10.71 0.13
CA ASP A 23 -6.12 10.45 1.12
C ASP A 23 -7.43 9.91 0.50
N HIS A 24 -7.43 9.66 -0.81
CA HIS A 24 -8.61 9.17 -1.53
C HIS A 24 -8.39 7.80 -2.15
N ASP A 25 -9.32 6.90 -1.88
CA ASP A 25 -9.40 5.56 -2.45
C ASP A 25 -10.22 5.62 -3.74
N ILE A 26 -9.61 5.20 -4.84
CA ILE A 26 -10.22 5.21 -6.17
C ILE A 26 -10.23 3.78 -6.68
N GLU A 27 -11.41 3.20 -6.89
CA GLU A 27 -11.55 1.94 -7.60
C GLU A 27 -11.28 2.17 -9.09
N VAL A 28 -10.18 1.60 -9.60
CA VAL A 28 -9.72 1.85 -10.97
C VAL A 28 -10.29 0.81 -11.94
N GLY A 29 -10.47 -0.43 -11.45
CA GLY A 29 -10.97 -1.54 -12.25
C GLY A 29 -10.49 -2.87 -11.71
N SER A 30 -10.48 -3.90 -12.55
CA SER A 30 -9.93 -5.21 -12.22
C SER A 30 -8.77 -5.55 -13.14
N VAL A 31 -7.74 -6.19 -12.58
CA VAL A 31 -6.59 -6.69 -13.32
C VAL A 31 -6.65 -8.21 -13.40
N LEU A 32 -6.33 -8.73 -14.57
CA LEU A 32 -6.20 -10.17 -14.81
C LEU A 32 -4.80 -10.61 -14.41
N VAL A 33 -4.70 -11.55 -13.49
CA VAL A 33 -3.45 -12.18 -13.07
C VAL A 33 -3.44 -13.60 -13.59
N HIS A 34 -2.40 -13.91 -14.35
CA HIS A 34 -2.12 -15.24 -14.88
C HIS A 34 -0.87 -15.78 -14.17
N PRO A 35 -0.79 -17.08 -13.86
CA PRO A 35 0.37 -17.67 -13.16
C PRO A 35 1.68 -17.50 -13.93
N SER A 36 1.62 -17.49 -15.27
CA SER A 36 2.75 -17.23 -16.17
C SER A 36 2.97 -15.74 -16.51
N LEU A 37 2.19 -14.82 -15.94
CA LEU A 37 2.37 -13.39 -16.17
C LEU A 37 3.69 -12.96 -15.52
N SER A 38 4.46 -12.09 -16.19
CA SER A 38 5.64 -11.49 -15.57
C SER A 38 5.26 -10.28 -14.72
N PHE A 39 6.02 -10.04 -13.65
CA PHE A 39 5.84 -8.88 -12.78
C PHE A 39 5.91 -7.57 -13.55
N ASP A 40 6.83 -7.44 -14.51
CA ASP A 40 6.94 -6.26 -15.38
C ASP A 40 5.65 -5.98 -16.16
N THR A 41 5.05 -7.02 -16.75
CA THR A 41 3.82 -6.89 -17.54
C THR A 41 2.64 -6.54 -16.63
N PHE A 42 2.58 -7.15 -15.45
CA PHE A 42 1.59 -6.84 -14.44
C PHE A 42 1.69 -5.39 -13.96
N GLN A 43 2.90 -4.95 -13.60
CA GLN A 43 3.18 -3.59 -13.16
C GLN A 43 2.92 -2.57 -14.27
N GLU A 44 3.25 -2.90 -15.51
CA GLU A 44 2.93 -2.09 -16.68
C GLU A 44 1.42 -1.94 -16.88
N THR A 45 0.68 -3.04 -16.80
CA THR A 45 -0.78 -3.03 -16.96
C THR A 45 -1.43 -2.12 -15.93
N ILE A 46 -1.06 -2.26 -14.66
CA ILE A 46 -1.55 -1.39 -13.58
C ILE A 46 -1.09 0.05 -13.77
N SER A 47 0.15 0.27 -14.20
CA SER A 47 0.70 1.59 -14.49
C SER A 47 -0.09 2.33 -15.58
N GLN A 48 -0.45 1.62 -16.65
CA GLN A 48 -1.28 2.16 -17.73
C GLN A 48 -2.72 2.42 -17.25
N MET A 49 -3.28 1.52 -16.43
CA MET A 49 -4.65 1.65 -15.92
C MET A 49 -4.81 2.86 -14.98
N ILE A 50 -3.81 3.14 -14.15
CA ILE A 50 -3.82 4.26 -13.19
C ILE A 50 -3.26 5.56 -13.82
N GLY A 51 -2.46 5.44 -14.89
CA GLY A 51 -1.75 6.58 -15.49
C GLY A 51 -0.56 7.08 -14.67
N VAL A 52 0.06 6.22 -13.85
CA VAL A 52 1.21 6.56 -13.00
C VAL A 52 2.40 5.71 -13.41
N ALA A 53 3.60 6.30 -13.49
CA ALA A 53 4.80 5.57 -13.87
C ALA A 53 5.13 4.41 -12.92
N ARG A 54 5.53 3.26 -13.48
CA ARG A 54 5.90 2.01 -12.75
C ARG A 54 6.72 2.25 -11.47
N HIS A 55 7.79 3.05 -11.57
CA HIS A 55 8.70 3.37 -10.45
C HIS A 55 8.09 4.23 -9.32
N ARG A 56 6.87 4.75 -9.50
CA ARG A 56 6.13 5.51 -8.47
C ARG A 56 4.94 4.74 -7.92
N LEU A 57 4.80 3.48 -8.29
CA LEU A 57 3.72 2.63 -7.83
C LEU A 57 4.27 1.60 -6.87
N SER A 58 3.65 1.54 -5.69
CA SER A 58 3.82 0.45 -4.75
C SER A 58 2.54 -0.36 -4.77
N MET A 59 2.66 -1.67 -4.92
CA MET A 59 1.51 -2.58 -5.01
C MET A 59 1.53 -3.55 -3.82
N THR A 60 0.36 -3.82 -3.27
CA THR A 60 0.23 -4.69 -2.11
C THR A 60 -1.03 -5.53 -2.25
N LEU A 61 -0.91 -6.84 -2.08
CA LEU A 61 -2.05 -7.74 -2.03
C LEU A 61 -2.66 -7.68 -0.63
N VAL A 62 -3.96 -7.41 -0.57
CA VAL A 62 -4.72 -7.38 0.68
C VAL A 62 -5.80 -8.45 0.63
N ARG A 63 -5.90 -9.26 1.69
CA ARG A 63 -6.92 -10.30 1.80
C ARG A 63 -8.19 -9.74 2.45
N SER A 64 -9.34 -9.97 1.83
CA SER A 64 -10.67 -9.48 2.26
C SER A 64 -11.16 -10.13 3.56
N ASN A 65 -10.69 -11.33 3.89
CA ASN A 65 -11.12 -12.10 5.07
C ASN A 65 -10.85 -11.40 6.43
N ASN A 66 -10.28 -10.18 6.45
CA ASN A 66 -10.07 -9.45 7.70
C ASN A 66 -10.30 -7.92 7.62
N ILE A 67 -11.24 -7.46 6.77
CA ILE A 67 -11.61 -6.03 6.74
C ILE A 67 -12.20 -5.56 8.09
N ARG A 68 -12.77 -6.48 8.90
CA ARG A 68 -13.25 -6.18 10.26
C ARG A 68 -12.14 -6.02 11.31
N ALA A 69 -10.90 -6.42 11.02
CA ALA A 69 -9.73 -6.25 11.89
C ALA A 69 -8.74 -5.23 11.33
N LEU A 70 -9.24 -4.10 10.81
CA LEU A 70 -8.46 -2.93 10.38
C LEU A 70 -7.57 -2.33 11.52
N GLY A 71 -7.54 -2.95 12.70
CA GLY A 71 -6.75 -2.55 13.86
C GLY A 71 -5.38 -3.22 14.00
N GLU A 72 -5.15 -4.43 13.48
CA GLU A 72 -3.91 -5.16 13.80
C GLU A 72 -3.66 -6.28 12.78
N THR A 73 -2.57 -6.22 12.02
CA THR A 73 -2.03 -7.38 11.26
C THR A 73 -2.93 -8.00 10.16
N SER A 74 -3.65 -7.19 9.38
CA SER A 74 -4.14 -7.69 8.09
C SER A 74 -2.93 -8.10 7.24
N ARG A 75 -2.89 -9.35 6.74
CA ARG A 75 -1.75 -9.94 6.01
C ARG A 75 -1.56 -9.26 4.66
N MET A 76 -0.97 -8.06 4.69
CA MET A 76 -0.52 -7.32 3.53
C MET A 76 0.74 -7.97 2.98
N VAL A 77 0.68 -8.43 1.74
CA VAL A 77 1.84 -8.98 1.04
C VAL A 77 2.27 -7.97 0.00
N ALA A 78 3.47 -7.41 0.13
CA ALA A 78 4.04 -6.57 -0.91
C ALA A 78 4.18 -7.38 -2.20
N ILE A 79 3.78 -6.79 -3.33
CA ILE A 79 3.91 -7.44 -4.63
C ILE A 79 5.14 -6.82 -5.29
N ASP A 80 6.21 -7.61 -5.35
CA ASP A 80 7.50 -7.28 -5.94
C ASP A 80 7.86 -8.34 -6.99
N GLU A 81 8.99 -8.18 -7.68
CA GLU A 81 9.48 -9.13 -8.67
C GLU A 81 9.73 -10.55 -8.10
N ALA A 82 10.02 -10.63 -6.80
CA ALA A 82 10.19 -11.89 -6.07
C ALA A 82 8.87 -12.55 -5.64
N SER A 83 7.72 -11.91 -5.89
CA SER A 83 6.41 -12.45 -5.53
C SER A 83 5.95 -13.48 -6.54
N ASP A 84 5.54 -14.66 -6.06
CA ASP A 84 4.95 -15.69 -6.91
C ASP A 84 3.54 -15.29 -7.38
N LEU A 85 3.44 -14.76 -8.61
CA LEU A 85 2.16 -14.43 -9.24
C LEU A 85 1.27 -15.67 -9.41
N SER A 86 1.86 -16.86 -9.52
CA SER A 86 1.15 -18.14 -9.53
C SER A 86 0.43 -18.43 -8.21
N ALA A 87 1.06 -18.14 -7.07
CA ALA A 87 0.45 -18.24 -5.75
C ALA A 87 -0.65 -17.18 -5.59
N ILE A 88 -0.40 -15.95 -6.06
CA ILE A 88 -1.40 -14.88 -6.03
C ILE A 88 -2.62 -15.25 -6.86
N ALA A 89 -2.44 -15.82 -8.05
CA ALA A 89 -3.55 -16.23 -8.91
C ALA A 89 -4.39 -17.37 -8.33
N CYS A 90 -3.80 -18.21 -7.46
CA CYS A 90 -4.51 -19.23 -6.70
C CYS A 90 -5.27 -18.66 -5.49
N GLU A 91 -4.91 -17.46 -5.04
CA GLU A 91 -5.49 -16.83 -3.85
C GLU A 91 -6.91 -16.29 -4.15
N ARG A 92 -7.84 -16.53 -3.23
CA ARG A 92 -9.24 -16.09 -3.35
C ARG A 92 -9.52 -14.95 -2.37
N ASP A 93 -10.52 -14.14 -2.70
CA ASP A 93 -10.99 -13.03 -1.85
C ASP A 93 -9.88 -12.00 -1.53
N CYS A 94 -9.05 -11.65 -2.51
CA CYS A 94 -8.00 -10.65 -2.37
C CYS A 94 -8.25 -9.45 -3.29
N PHE A 95 -7.63 -8.31 -2.97
CA PHE A 95 -7.63 -7.12 -3.82
C PHE A 95 -6.24 -6.48 -3.88
N ILE A 96 -5.94 -5.83 -4.99
CA ILE A 96 -4.67 -5.15 -5.22
C ILE A 96 -4.80 -3.71 -4.76
N HIS A 97 -3.98 -3.35 -3.78
CA HIS A 97 -3.88 -2.01 -3.26
C HIS A 97 -2.66 -1.32 -3.87
N ALA A 98 -2.92 -0.37 -4.76
CA ALA A 98 -1.89 0.42 -5.44
C ALA A 98 -1.76 1.79 -4.78
N VAL A 99 -0.57 2.12 -4.27
CA VAL A 99 -0.29 3.41 -3.65
C VAL A 99 0.73 4.16 -4.47
N ARG A 100 0.45 5.43 -4.74
CA ARG A 100 1.46 6.32 -5.33
C ARG A 100 2.52 6.66 -4.29
N LEU A 101 3.76 6.26 -4.57
CA LEU A 101 4.93 6.73 -3.85
C LEU A 101 5.09 8.23 -4.10
N SER A 102 4.54 9.03 -3.19
CA SER A 102 4.89 10.43 -3.05
C SER A 102 6.40 10.50 -2.89
N ARG A 103 7.08 11.33 -3.70
CA ARG A 103 8.47 11.69 -3.42
C ARG A 103 8.42 12.33 -2.05
N ARG A 104 8.73 11.57 -1.00
CA ARG A 104 8.83 12.04 0.38
C ARG A 104 9.68 13.29 0.26
N LYS A 105 9.06 14.48 0.29
CA LYS A 105 9.80 15.72 0.53
C LYS A 105 10.49 15.35 1.83
N ARG A 106 11.81 15.20 1.80
CA ARG A 106 12.65 15.11 2.99
C ARG A 106 12.17 16.27 3.83
N ARG A 107 11.22 16.03 4.75
CA ARG A 107 10.77 17.03 5.70
C ARG A 107 12.03 17.28 6.47
N GLY A 108 12.66 18.42 6.14
CA GLY A 108 13.95 18.82 6.62
C GLY A 108 13.98 18.53 8.11
N ARG A 109 14.82 17.57 8.48
CA ARG A 109 15.10 17.22 9.84
C ARG A 109 15.61 18.49 10.51
N SER A 110 14.79 19.05 11.40
CA SER A 110 15.12 19.95 12.51
C SER A 110 16.06 21.13 12.21
N LYS A 111 15.50 22.34 12.36
CA LYS A 111 16.13 23.29 13.28
C LYS A 111 15.07 23.86 14.22
N ARG A 112 14.76 23.10 15.27
CA ARG A 112 14.33 23.70 16.54
C ARG A 112 15.45 24.67 16.95
N LYS A 113 15.30 25.95 16.64
CA LYS A 113 16.02 27.00 17.38
C LYS A 113 14.99 27.69 18.26
N ASN A 114 14.88 27.14 19.47
CA ASN A 114 14.49 27.79 20.70
C ASN A 114 13.72 29.11 20.53
N ARG A 115 12.40 29.03 20.46
CA ARG A 115 11.54 30.08 21.01
C ARG A 115 10.84 29.42 22.19
N ASP A 116 11.41 29.59 23.38
CA ASP A 116 10.61 29.46 24.59
C ASP A 116 10.23 30.88 25.07
N PRO A 117 8.93 31.15 25.21
CA PRO A 117 8.37 32.43 25.64
C PRO A 117 8.36 32.53 27.18
N GLY A 118 8.37 33.74 27.74
CA GLY A 118 8.02 33.94 29.16
C GLY A 118 6.53 33.61 29.45
N PRO A 119 5.94 33.94 30.62
CA PRO A 119 6.46 34.71 31.77
C PRO A 119 6.10 34.13 33.17
N GLY A 120 6.57 34.77 34.26
CA GLY A 120 5.78 34.90 35.51
C GLY A 120 6.33 34.28 36.81
N ARG A 121 6.66 35.18 37.77
CA ARG A 121 6.52 35.11 39.24
C ARG A 121 6.99 33.81 39.93
N THR A 122 7.98 33.82 40.83
CA THR A 122 7.75 34.20 42.25
C THR A 122 9.07 34.29 43.06
N ARG A 123 9.05 35.16 44.08
CA ARG A 123 9.68 35.02 45.42
C ARG A 123 11.21 35.14 45.56
N GLY A 124 11.61 36.34 45.99
CA GLY A 124 12.26 36.56 47.28
C GLY A 124 13.64 35.94 47.51
N ARG A 125 14.68 36.79 47.52
CA ARG A 125 15.73 36.69 48.54
C ARG A 125 16.45 38.03 48.70
N ILE A 126 16.26 38.62 49.87
CA ILE A 126 17.09 39.67 50.47
C ILE A 126 18.44 39.05 50.81
N LEU A 127 19.55 39.75 50.56
CA LEU A 127 20.88 39.64 51.20
C LEU A 127 21.62 40.92 50.76
N ARG A 128 21.58 42.03 51.51
CA ARG A 128 22.54 42.41 52.57
C ARG A 128 23.96 41.95 52.30
N SER A 129 24.82 42.88 51.90
CA SER A 129 26.19 43.10 52.40
C SER A 129 26.58 44.53 52.04
#